data_AF-A0A6G8CLF3-F1
#
_entry.id   AF-A0A6G8CLF3-F1
#
_cell.length_a   1.000
_cell.length_b   1.000
_cell.length_c   1.000
_cell.angle_alpha   90.00
_cell.angle_beta   90.00
_cell.angle_gamma   90.00
#
_symmetry.space_group_name_H-M   'P 1'
#
loop_
_entity.id
_entity.type
_entity.pdbx_description
1 polymer ?
#
loop_
_entity_poly.entity_id
_entity_poly.type
_entity_poly.pdbx_seq_one_letter_code
_entity_poly.pdbx_strand_id
1 'polypeptide(L)'
;MSPLFRTLSSLLSLVLFSSACWAQTLSLTFDDGLNPDTQSQAQEWNQRIIAGLKDADVTAMVFPSLARMGSERGMGLIMDWAKAGHAVGNHTATHRSLASADLTLDEFIADVRIADAALNHFPTWIPMLRFPYLKEGNTPEKRDGMRVWMKANGYRPAPVSMDASDWYYNQIYSAHSKAGSHEKAARVRAAYVEHLLDRASYYDGLAKQVLGRSPSHVMLLHTNEINAATLPELVAAFRKRGWTFVSPATAFNDPVYASQPSTLPAGESIIWARAKASGIAGLRYPAEDSVYEEPKLRAVGLLP
;
A
#
# COMPACT_ATOMS: atom_id res chain seq x y z
N MET A 1 16.38 -7.56 80.12
CA MET A 1 15.74 -6.36 79.55
C MET A 1 16.36 -6.11 78.18
N SER A 2 15.56 -6.17 77.12
CA SER A 2 15.88 -5.94 75.70
C SER A 2 16.44 -4.52 75.45
N PRO A 3 17.15 -4.22 74.34
CA PRO A 3 16.56 -4.15 72.98
C PRO A 3 17.45 -4.75 71.87
N LEU A 4 16.95 -5.52 70.89
CA LEU A 4 16.27 -5.09 69.65
C LEU A 4 17.07 -4.08 68.80
N PHE A 5 17.91 -4.59 67.89
CA PHE A 5 18.31 -3.88 66.68
C PHE A 5 17.84 -4.65 65.44
N ARG A 6 16.94 -4.00 64.70
CA ARG A 6 16.32 -4.45 63.46
C ARG A 6 17.34 -4.41 62.33
N THR A 7 17.63 -5.55 61.70
CA THR A 7 18.23 -5.59 60.36
C THR A 7 17.15 -5.33 59.33
N LEU A 8 17.22 -4.16 58.68
CA LEU A 8 16.34 -3.77 57.60
C LEU A 8 16.88 -4.40 56.30
N SER A 9 16.30 -5.53 55.87
CA SER A 9 16.56 -6.09 54.55
C SER A 9 15.85 -5.25 53.49
N SER A 10 16.59 -4.35 52.83
CA SER A 10 16.11 -3.63 51.65
C SER A 10 16.08 -4.58 50.45
N LEU A 11 14.90 -5.10 50.13
CA LEU A 11 14.64 -5.81 48.87
C LEU A 11 14.57 -4.76 47.74
N LEU A 12 15.63 -4.66 46.94
CA LEU A 12 15.65 -3.79 45.76
C LEU A 12 14.84 -4.47 44.64
N SER A 13 13.57 -4.06 44.47
CA SER A 13 12.74 -4.50 43.34
C SER A 13 13.27 -3.90 42.04
N LEU A 14 14.01 -4.70 41.28
CA LEU A 14 14.45 -4.37 39.93
C LEU A 14 13.22 -4.40 39.00
N VAL A 15 12.53 -3.27 38.86
CA VAL A 15 11.50 -3.10 37.84
C VAL A 15 12.20 -3.00 36.49
N LEU A 16 12.34 -4.15 35.81
CA LEU A 16 12.69 -4.20 34.40
C LEU A 16 11.54 -3.55 33.63
N PHE A 17 11.70 -2.25 33.34
CA PHE A 17 10.95 -1.63 32.27
C PHE A 17 11.41 -2.29 30.97
N SER A 18 10.73 -3.37 30.59
CA SER A 18 10.73 -3.85 29.22
C SER A 18 10.16 -2.72 28.38
N SER A 19 11.04 -1.88 27.83
CA SER A 19 10.70 -1.04 26.71
C SER A 19 10.17 -1.99 25.65
N ALA A 20 8.84 -2.10 25.53
CA ALA A 20 8.24 -2.75 24.39
C ALA A 20 8.79 -2.00 23.18
N CYS A 21 9.77 -2.58 22.51
CA CYS A 21 10.21 -2.09 21.23
C CYS A 21 9.04 -2.43 20.30
N TRP A 22 8.13 -1.49 20.11
CA TRP A 22 7.06 -1.64 19.14
C TRP A 22 7.73 -1.65 17.77
N ALA A 23 7.98 -2.86 17.25
CA ALA A 23 8.46 -3.06 15.91
C ALA A 23 7.50 -2.35 14.95
N GLN A 24 8.05 -1.68 13.93
CA GLN A 24 7.19 -1.06 12.92
C GLN A 24 6.38 -2.16 12.21
N THR A 25 5.10 -1.89 11.96
CA THR A 25 4.20 -2.88 11.36
C THR A 25 3.80 -2.46 9.95
N LEU A 26 3.70 -3.44 9.06
CA LEU A 26 3.44 -3.24 7.63
C LEU A 26 2.42 -4.24 7.12
N SER A 27 1.44 -3.77 6.35
CA SER A 27 0.54 -4.57 5.52
C SER A 27 0.82 -4.24 4.05
N LEU A 28 0.81 -5.28 3.22
CA LEU A 28 0.93 -5.14 1.77
C LEU A 28 -0.45 -5.08 1.12
N THR A 29 -0.63 -4.15 0.20
CA THR A 29 -1.82 -4.07 -0.65
C THR A 29 -1.41 -3.92 -2.11
N PHE A 30 -2.19 -4.53 -3.00
CA PHE A 30 -1.88 -4.57 -4.42
C PHE A 30 -3.02 -3.97 -5.22
N ASP A 31 -2.74 -2.93 -6.00
CA ASP A 31 -3.71 -2.30 -6.87
C ASP A 31 -3.66 -2.90 -8.27
N ASP A 32 -4.72 -2.64 -9.02
CA ASP A 32 -4.99 -3.14 -10.36
C ASP A 32 -5.21 -4.66 -10.40
N GLY A 33 -5.03 -5.22 -11.59
CA GLY A 33 -4.95 -6.64 -11.81
C GLY A 33 -4.07 -6.88 -13.03
N LEU A 34 -3.44 -8.04 -13.09
CA LEU A 34 -2.73 -8.48 -14.29
C LEU A 34 -3.75 -8.80 -15.39
N ASN A 35 -3.38 -8.49 -16.63
CA ASN A 35 -4.22 -8.63 -17.81
C ASN A 35 -3.70 -9.72 -18.75
N PRO A 36 -4.23 -10.95 -18.69
CA PRO A 36 -3.82 -12.04 -19.59
C PRO A 36 -4.10 -11.80 -21.07
N ASP A 37 -4.91 -10.78 -21.42
CA ASP A 37 -5.19 -10.41 -22.81
C ASP A 37 -4.03 -9.65 -23.46
N THR A 38 -3.19 -8.99 -22.66
CA THR A 38 -2.06 -8.17 -23.14
C THR A 38 -0.71 -8.55 -22.52
N GLN A 39 -0.72 -9.32 -21.44
CA GLN A 39 0.47 -9.76 -20.71
C GLN A 39 0.53 -11.30 -20.72
N SER A 40 1.33 -11.86 -21.62
CA SER A 40 1.44 -13.32 -21.79
C SER A 40 1.87 -14.07 -20.52
N GLN A 41 2.62 -13.40 -19.64
CA GLN A 41 3.10 -13.96 -18.37
C GLN A 41 2.22 -13.59 -17.16
N ALA A 42 1.05 -12.96 -17.36
CA ALA A 42 0.16 -12.55 -16.27
C ALA A 42 -0.13 -13.67 -15.27
N GLN A 43 -0.43 -14.87 -15.76
CA GLN A 43 -0.73 -16.02 -14.90
C GLN A 43 0.49 -16.44 -14.05
N GLU A 44 1.67 -16.47 -14.66
CA GLU A 44 2.92 -16.81 -13.97
C GLU A 44 3.26 -15.76 -12.90
N TRP A 45 3.15 -14.47 -13.23
CA TRP A 45 3.41 -13.39 -12.30
C TRP A 45 2.42 -13.42 -11.12
N ASN A 46 1.13 -13.64 -11.39
CA ASN A 46 0.10 -13.78 -10.36
C ASN A 46 0.43 -14.91 -9.38
N GLN A 47 0.77 -16.09 -9.91
CA GLN A 47 1.14 -17.26 -9.12
C GLN A 47 2.39 -17.01 -8.26
N ARG A 48 3.41 -16.33 -8.82
CA ARG A 48 4.63 -15.98 -8.07
C ARG A 48 4.35 -15.03 -6.92
N ILE A 49 3.48 -14.03 -7.11
CA ILE A 49 3.08 -13.12 -6.04
C ILE A 49 2.37 -13.89 -4.92
N ILE A 50 1.32 -14.66 -5.25
CA ILE A 50 0.55 -15.40 -4.24
C ILE A 50 1.42 -16.44 -3.52
N ALA A 51 2.28 -17.17 -4.24
CA ALA A 51 3.21 -18.12 -3.64
C ALA A 51 4.21 -17.41 -2.72
N GLY A 52 4.79 -16.28 -3.14
CA GLY A 52 5.70 -15.50 -2.31
C GLY A 52 5.03 -14.95 -1.05
N LEU A 53 3.77 -14.51 -1.12
CA LEU A 53 2.99 -14.10 0.05
C LEU A 53 2.78 -15.28 1.01
N LYS A 54 2.39 -16.45 0.49
CA LYS A 54 2.17 -17.66 1.27
C LYS A 54 3.46 -18.15 1.95
N ASP A 55 4.55 -18.28 1.20
CA ASP A 55 5.83 -18.77 1.72
C ASP A 55 6.41 -17.82 2.77
N ALA A 56 6.09 -16.54 2.66
CA ALA A 56 6.47 -15.53 3.64
C ALA A 56 5.48 -15.40 4.81
N ASP A 57 4.37 -16.15 4.85
CA ASP A 57 3.30 -16.00 5.84
C ASP A 57 2.76 -14.55 5.93
N VAL A 58 2.45 -13.96 4.76
CA VAL A 58 1.90 -12.62 4.63
C VAL A 58 0.50 -12.68 4.01
N THR A 59 -0.50 -12.24 4.75
CA THR A 59 -1.83 -11.96 4.18
C THR A 59 -1.85 -10.56 3.59
N ALA A 60 -2.38 -10.42 2.37
CA ALA A 60 -2.52 -9.14 1.67
C ALA A 60 -3.97 -8.85 1.28
N MET A 61 -4.19 -7.68 0.67
CA MET A 61 -5.45 -7.29 0.03
C MET A 61 -5.18 -6.80 -1.39
N VAL A 62 -6.00 -7.23 -2.35
CA VAL A 62 -5.94 -6.78 -3.74
C VAL A 62 -7.13 -5.87 -4.06
N PHE A 63 -6.89 -4.81 -4.80
CA PHE A 63 -7.87 -3.84 -5.27
C PHE A 63 -7.90 -3.88 -6.81
N PRO A 64 -8.67 -4.80 -7.42
CA PRO A 64 -8.80 -4.89 -8.87
C PRO A 64 -9.59 -3.75 -9.48
N SER A 65 -9.10 -3.30 -10.64
CA SER A 65 -9.86 -2.47 -11.57
C SER A 65 -10.22 -3.29 -12.81
N LEU A 66 -11.49 -3.24 -13.22
CA LEU A 66 -11.99 -4.05 -14.34
C LEU A 66 -11.23 -3.72 -15.65
N ALA A 67 -11.03 -2.43 -15.94
CA ALA A 67 -10.30 -1.99 -17.12
C ALA A 67 -8.82 -2.41 -17.11
N ARG A 68 -8.23 -2.60 -15.92
CA ARG A 68 -6.83 -3.01 -15.78
C ARG A 68 -6.66 -4.51 -15.91
N MET A 69 -7.51 -5.31 -15.26
CA MET A 69 -7.39 -6.77 -15.28
C MET A 69 -7.86 -7.41 -16.60
N GLY A 70 -8.62 -6.70 -17.43
CA GLY A 70 -9.08 -7.20 -18.72
C GLY A 70 -10.30 -8.11 -18.59
N SER A 71 -10.35 -9.18 -19.39
CA SER A 71 -11.50 -10.09 -19.50
C SER A 71 -11.69 -11.01 -18.28
N GLU A 72 -12.63 -11.97 -18.41
CA GLU A 72 -12.86 -13.08 -17.47
C GLU A 72 -11.57 -13.83 -17.07
N ARG A 73 -10.54 -13.85 -17.94
CA ARG A 73 -9.24 -14.43 -17.59
C ARG A 73 -8.55 -13.67 -16.47
N GLY A 74 -8.61 -12.33 -16.49
CA GLY A 74 -8.13 -11.48 -15.41
C GLY A 74 -8.95 -11.64 -14.14
N MET A 75 -10.29 -11.74 -14.26
CA MET A 75 -11.17 -12.07 -13.14
C MET A 75 -10.77 -13.39 -12.46
N GLY A 76 -10.41 -14.41 -13.25
CA GLY A 76 -9.87 -15.67 -12.76
C GLY A 76 -8.60 -15.50 -11.93
N LEU A 77 -7.69 -14.59 -12.31
CA LEU A 77 -6.50 -14.29 -11.52
C LEU A 77 -6.85 -13.67 -10.16
N ILE A 78 -7.85 -12.77 -10.11
CA ILE A 78 -8.36 -12.21 -8.84
C ILE A 78 -9.03 -13.27 -7.98
N MET A 79 -9.76 -14.21 -8.58
CA MET A 79 -10.31 -15.37 -7.85
C MET A 79 -9.21 -16.18 -7.16
N ASP A 80 -8.02 -16.31 -7.76
CA ASP A 80 -6.90 -17.01 -7.13
C ASP A 80 -6.43 -16.30 -5.84
N TRP A 81 -6.46 -14.96 -5.79
CA TRP A 81 -6.19 -14.20 -4.56
C TRP A 81 -7.22 -14.52 -3.47
N ALA A 82 -8.50 -14.53 -3.84
CA ALA A 82 -9.58 -14.84 -2.91
C ALA A 82 -9.47 -16.27 -2.35
N LYS A 83 -9.17 -17.26 -3.21
CA LYS A 83 -8.94 -18.66 -2.82
C LYS A 83 -7.72 -18.83 -1.92
N ALA A 84 -6.69 -17.99 -2.10
CA ALA A 84 -5.51 -17.95 -1.24
C ALA A 84 -5.75 -17.25 0.11
N GLY A 85 -6.96 -16.76 0.38
CA GLY A 85 -7.33 -16.10 1.63
C GLY A 85 -6.96 -14.62 1.70
N HIS A 86 -6.59 -14.00 0.57
CA HIS A 86 -6.36 -12.56 0.49
C HIS A 86 -7.69 -11.82 0.32
N ALA A 87 -7.81 -10.64 0.95
CA ALA A 87 -9.01 -9.83 0.82
C ALA A 87 -9.09 -9.22 -0.58
N VAL A 88 -10.31 -9.04 -1.10
CA VAL A 88 -10.57 -8.37 -2.37
C VAL A 88 -11.38 -7.10 -2.11
N GLY A 89 -10.89 -5.96 -2.58
CA GLY A 89 -11.58 -4.67 -2.53
C GLY A 89 -11.97 -4.16 -3.91
N ASN A 90 -12.30 -2.87 -3.98
CA ASN A 90 -12.74 -2.20 -5.20
C ASN A 90 -11.69 -1.17 -5.65
N HIS A 91 -11.30 -1.19 -6.92
CA HIS A 91 -10.48 -0.14 -7.56
C HIS A 91 -11.15 0.47 -8.79
N THR A 92 -12.47 0.53 -8.78
CA THR A 92 -13.33 1.11 -9.82
C THR A 92 -13.31 0.34 -11.14
N ALA A 93 -14.32 0.55 -11.98
CA ALA A 93 -14.42 -0.17 -13.24
C ALA A 93 -13.45 0.39 -14.29
N THR A 94 -13.33 1.71 -14.40
CA THR A 94 -12.57 2.36 -15.49
C THR A 94 -11.22 2.92 -15.06
N HIS A 95 -10.86 2.83 -13.76
CA HIS A 95 -9.61 3.36 -13.21
C HIS A 95 -9.48 4.89 -13.41
N ARG A 96 -10.60 5.63 -13.56
CA ARG A 96 -10.56 7.09 -13.70
C ARG A 96 -10.35 7.76 -12.33
N SER A 97 -9.66 8.90 -12.33
CA SER A 97 -9.44 9.69 -11.12
C SER A 97 -10.67 10.52 -10.76
N LEU A 98 -11.15 10.45 -9.51
CA LEU A 98 -12.21 11.36 -9.02
C LEU A 98 -11.76 12.83 -9.05
N ALA A 99 -10.45 13.09 -9.00
CA ALA A 99 -9.91 14.45 -9.15
C ALA A 99 -9.91 14.96 -10.61
N SER A 100 -10.30 14.14 -11.59
CA SER A 100 -10.35 14.58 -12.99
C SER A 100 -11.44 15.62 -13.23
N ALA A 101 -11.14 16.66 -14.01
CA ALA A 101 -12.08 17.76 -14.26
C ALA A 101 -13.28 17.32 -15.14
N ASP A 102 -13.11 16.28 -15.95
CA ASP A 102 -14.08 15.71 -16.89
C ASP A 102 -14.88 14.53 -16.32
N LEU A 103 -14.82 14.32 -14.99
CA LEU A 103 -15.54 13.25 -14.30
C LEU A 103 -16.37 13.85 -13.17
N THR A 104 -17.67 13.66 -13.22
CA THR A 104 -18.61 14.06 -12.16
C THR A 104 -18.59 13.07 -11.00
N LEU A 105 -19.12 13.48 -9.84
CA LEU A 105 -19.26 12.57 -8.69
C LEU A 105 -20.20 11.40 -9.02
N ASP A 106 -21.32 11.65 -9.69
CA ASP A 106 -22.31 10.62 -10.02
C ASP A 106 -21.74 9.58 -10.99
N GLU A 107 -20.96 10.00 -12.00
CA GLU A 107 -20.26 9.09 -12.90
C GLU A 107 -19.26 8.21 -12.15
N PHE A 108 -18.48 8.79 -11.22
CA PHE A 108 -17.53 8.02 -10.42
C PHE A 108 -18.24 7.03 -9.49
N ILE A 109 -19.35 7.42 -8.86
CA ILE A 109 -20.19 6.52 -8.05
C ILE A 109 -20.73 5.36 -8.90
N ALA A 110 -21.20 5.64 -10.12
CA ALA A 110 -21.65 4.60 -11.05
C ALA A 110 -20.49 3.65 -11.40
N ASP A 111 -19.28 4.17 -11.62
CA ASP A 111 -18.09 3.39 -11.91
C ASP A 111 -17.71 2.45 -10.75
N VAL A 112 -17.80 2.93 -9.49
CA VAL A 112 -17.60 2.11 -8.29
C VAL A 112 -18.65 1.00 -8.21
N ARG A 113 -19.92 1.29 -8.52
CA ARG A 113 -21.02 0.30 -8.50
C ARG A 113 -20.87 -0.78 -9.57
N ILE A 114 -20.36 -0.45 -10.74
CA ILE A 114 -20.08 -1.44 -11.79
C ILE A 114 -19.02 -2.43 -11.30
N ALA A 115 -17.94 -1.94 -10.69
CA ALA A 115 -16.92 -2.80 -10.10
C ALA A 115 -17.46 -3.59 -8.91
N ASP A 116 -18.29 -3.00 -8.05
CA ASP A 116 -18.95 -3.72 -6.94
C ASP A 116 -19.74 -4.93 -7.45
N ALA A 117 -20.65 -4.70 -8.41
CA ALA A 117 -21.49 -5.76 -8.97
C ALA A 117 -20.67 -6.90 -9.58
N ALA A 118 -19.50 -6.58 -10.14
CA ALA A 118 -18.59 -7.55 -10.73
C ALA A 118 -17.72 -8.29 -9.71
N LEU A 119 -17.49 -7.77 -8.51
CA LEU A 119 -16.49 -8.29 -7.56
C LEU A 119 -17.09 -8.77 -6.23
N ASN A 120 -18.29 -8.31 -5.86
CA ASN A 120 -18.85 -8.54 -4.52
C ASN A 120 -19.21 -10.00 -4.20
N HIS A 121 -19.16 -10.88 -5.20
CA HIS A 121 -19.41 -12.31 -5.06
C HIS A 121 -18.15 -13.10 -4.66
N PHE A 122 -16.98 -12.45 -4.57
CA PHE A 122 -15.77 -13.12 -4.07
C PHE A 122 -15.92 -13.48 -2.58
N PRO A 123 -15.45 -14.68 -2.16
CA PRO A 123 -15.61 -15.15 -0.78
C PRO A 123 -14.89 -14.28 0.26
N THR A 124 -13.87 -13.52 -0.16
CA THR A 124 -13.07 -12.61 0.67
C THR A 124 -13.32 -11.14 0.34
N TRP A 125 -14.47 -10.83 -0.27
CA TRP A 125 -14.87 -9.46 -0.57
C TRP A 125 -15.00 -8.60 0.69
N ILE A 126 -14.42 -7.41 0.65
CA ILE A 126 -14.60 -6.36 1.64
C ILE A 126 -14.94 -5.07 0.88
N PRO A 127 -16.04 -4.36 1.21
CA PRO A 127 -16.45 -3.12 0.54
C PRO A 127 -15.54 -1.96 0.92
N MET A 128 -14.29 -2.04 0.48
CA MET A 128 -13.27 -1.02 0.64
C MET A 128 -12.87 -0.50 -0.73
N LEU A 129 -12.83 0.83 -0.86
CA LEU A 129 -12.46 1.49 -2.11
C LEU A 129 -11.05 2.05 -2.00
N ARG A 130 -10.17 1.60 -2.88
CA ARG A 130 -8.93 2.29 -3.22
C ARG A 130 -9.23 3.26 -4.35
N PHE A 131 -9.02 4.55 -4.12
CA PHE A 131 -9.20 5.55 -5.17
C PHE A 131 -8.09 5.44 -6.22
N PRO A 132 -8.40 5.36 -7.53
CA PRO A 132 -7.39 5.44 -8.59
C PRO A 132 -6.50 6.66 -8.41
N TYR A 133 -5.19 6.46 -8.60
CA TYR A 133 -4.15 7.49 -8.41
C TYR A 133 -4.11 8.09 -7.00
N LEU A 134 -4.71 7.40 -6.02
CA LEU A 134 -4.94 7.88 -4.67
C LEU A 134 -5.71 9.21 -4.61
N LYS A 135 -6.54 9.55 -5.60
CA LYS A 135 -7.23 10.85 -5.65
C LYS A 135 -8.68 10.74 -5.19
N GLU A 136 -8.96 11.26 -3.99
CA GLU A 136 -10.28 11.32 -3.35
C GLU A 136 -11.08 12.58 -3.75
N GLY A 137 -10.76 13.18 -4.91
CA GLY A 137 -11.46 14.35 -5.45
C GLY A 137 -10.72 15.67 -5.31
N ASN A 138 -10.99 16.59 -6.25
CA ASN A 138 -10.34 17.89 -6.37
C ASN A 138 -11.19 19.06 -5.83
N THR A 139 -12.45 18.84 -5.48
CA THR A 139 -13.36 19.85 -4.90
C THR A 139 -14.02 19.32 -3.62
N PRO A 140 -14.50 20.20 -2.72
CA PRO A 140 -15.29 19.79 -1.55
C PRO A 140 -16.48 18.91 -1.93
N GLU A 141 -17.21 19.27 -2.99
CA GLU A 141 -18.44 18.58 -3.42
C GLU A 141 -18.14 17.12 -3.77
N LYS A 142 -17.08 16.87 -4.55
CA LYS A 142 -16.68 15.51 -4.92
C LYS A 142 -16.19 14.71 -3.71
N ARG A 143 -15.29 15.30 -2.91
CA ARG A 143 -14.71 14.62 -1.74
C ARG A 143 -15.79 14.27 -0.71
N ASP A 144 -16.56 15.25 -0.30
CA ASP A 144 -17.54 15.10 0.78
C ASP A 144 -18.75 14.30 0.29
N GLY A 145 -19.19 14.51 -0.95
CA GLY A 145 -20.24 13.71 -1.57
C GLY A 145 -19.86 12.24 -1.69
N MET A 146 -18.61 11.93 -2.06
CA MET A 146 -18.14 10.55 -2.10
C MET A 146 -18.09 9.92 -0.70
N ARG A 147 -17.58 10.65 0.31
CA ARG A 147 -17.57 10.18 1.71
C ARG A 147 -18.97 9.88 2.23
N VAL A 148 -19.94 10.74 1.93
CA VAL A 148 -21.36 10.54 2.29
C VAL A 148 -21.91 9.29 1.61
N TRP A 149 -21.71 9.15 0.29
CA TRP A 149 -22.17 7.99 -0.46
C TRP A 149 -21.55 6.69 0.09
N MET A 150 -20.24 6.67 0.32
CA MET A 150 -19.55 5.48 0.84
C MET A 150 -20.13 5.04 2.18
N LYS A 151 -20.27 5.98 3.13
CA LYS A 151 -20.86 5.71 4.45
C LYS A 151 -22.28 5.13 4.33
N ALA A 152 -23.09 5.68 3.44
CA ALA A 152 -24.47 5.23 3.23
C ALA A 152 -24.57 3.84 2.57
N ASN A 153 -23.53 3.41 1.85
CA ASN A 153 -23.51 2.13 1.11
C ASN A 153 -22.57 1.10 1.75
N GLY A 154 -22.20 1.27 3.02
CA GLY A 154 -21.35 0.31 3.75
C GLY A 154 -19.90 0.27 3.28
N TYR A 155 -19.47 1.24 2.46
CA TYR A 155 -18.11 1.34 1.97
C TYR A 155 -17.19 2.08 2.95
N ARG A 156 -15.91 1.66 2.97
CA ARG A 156 -14.83 2.37 3.64
C ARG A 156 -13.72 2.76 2.66
N PRO A 157 -13.03 3.90 2.82
CA PRO A 157 -11.84 4.17 2.04
C PRO A 157 -10.70 3.22 2.47
N ALA A 158 -9.83 2.86 1.52
CA ALA A 158 -8.63 2.09 1.76
C ALA A 158 -7.36 2.93 1.52
N PRO A 159 -7.11 4.01 2.28
CA PRO A 159 -5.97 4.88 1.99
C PRO A 159 -4.67 4.18 2.34
N VAL A 160 -3.60 4.54 1.64
CA VAL A 160 -2.26 4.01 1.90
C VAL A 160 -1.53 4.94 2.86
N SER A 161 -0.58 4.42 3.62
CA SER A 161 0.35 5.25 4.42
C SER A 161 1.72 5.39 3.76
N MET A 162 2.07 4.47 2.88
CA MET A 162 3.31 4.47 2.11
C MET A 162 2.97 4.38 0.63
N ASP A 163 3.26 5.45 -0.10
CA ASP A 163 3.32 5.44 -1.56
C ASP A 163 4.76 5.13 -1.98
N ALA A 164 4.93 4.35 -3.04
CA ALA A 164 6.22 3.81 -3.40
C ALA A 164 6.54 3.80 -4.90
N SER A 165 5.68 4.34 -5.77
CA SER A 165 5.96 4.46 -7.22
C SER A 165 6.55 3.21 -7.88
N ASP A 166 6.12 2.02 -7.43
CA ASP A 166 6.62 0.73 -7.94
C ASP A 166 6.33 0.55 -9.43
N TRP A 167 5.28 1.19 -9.95
CA TRP A 167 4.96 1.26 -11.37
C TRP A 167 6.14 1.74 -12.24
N TYR A 168 6.94 2.71 -11.75
CA TYR A 168 8.03 3.28 -12.52
C TYR A 168 9.23 2.33 -12.57
N TYR A 169 9.56 1.72 -11.43
CA TYR A 169 10.56 0.65 -11.37
C TYR A 169 10.14 -0.55 -12.23
N ASN A 170 8.85 -0.89 -12.25
CA ASN A 170 8.32 -1.95 -13.12
C ASN A 170 8.55 -1.63 -14.60
N GLN A 171 8.28 -0.40 -15.06
CA GLN A 171 8.51 -0.01 -16.46
C GLN A 171 9.96 -0.22 -16.88
N ILE A 172 10.91 0.20 -16.04
CA ILE A 172 12.34 0.07 -16.30
C ILE A 172 12.78 -1.40 -16.23
N TYR A 173 12.31 -2.15 -15.24
CA TYR A 173 12.58 -3.57 -15.12
C TYR A 173 12.09 -4.35 -16.35
N SER A 174 10.82 -4.18 -16.72
CA SER A 174 10.23 -4.81 -17.89
C SER A 174 10.96 -4.44 -19.19
N ALA A 175 11.47 -3.20 -19.32
CA ALA A 175 12.24 -2.80 -20.50
C ALA A 175 13.56 -3.58 -20.60
N HIS A 176 14.33 -3.70 -19.51
CA HIS A 176 15.57 -4.49 -19.50
C HIS A 176 15.32 -5.98 -19.65
N SER A 177 14.27 -6.52 -19.01
CA SER A 177 13.85 -7.92 -19.18
C SER A 177 13.56 -8.23 -20.65
N LYS A 178 12.77 -7.38 -21.33
CA LYS A 178 12.43 -7.55 -22.76
C LYS A 178 13.63 -7.40 -23.68
N ALA A 179 14.59 -6.55 -23.33
CA ALA A 179 15.83 -6.36 -24.08
C ALA A 179 16.88 -7.47 -23.82
N GLY A 180 16.58 -8.49 -22.99
CA GLY A 180 17.55 -9.53 -22.62
C GLY A 180 18.72 -9.02 -21.76
N SER A 181 18.61 -7.81 -21.21
CA SER A 181 19.63 -7.17 -20.38
C SER A 181 19.53 -7.65 -18.93
N HIS A 182 19.69 -8.96 -18.71
CA HIS A 182 19.43 -9.62 -17.42
C HIS A 182 20.24 -9.04 -16.26
N GLU A 183 21.49 -8.63 -16.48
CA GLU A 183 22.32 -7.98 -15.45
C GLU A 183 21.72 -6.63 -15.02
N LYS A 184 21.29 -5.80 -15.99
CA LYS A 184 20.62 -4.52 -15.68
C LYS A 184 19.28 -4.77 -14.98
N ALA A 185 18.49 -5.74 -15.44
CA ALA A 185 17.23 -6.11 -14.80
C ALA A 185 17.45 -6.54 -13.33
N ALA A 186 18.48 -7.33 -13.04
CA ALA A 186 18.83 -7.71 -11.67
C ALA A 186 19.26 -6.50 -10.82
N ARG A 187 20.03 -5.57 -11.39
CA ARG A 187 20.39 -4.31 -10.69
C ARG A 187 19.17 -3.42 -10.42
N VAL A 188 18.19 -3.38 -11.32
CA VAL A 188 16.91 -2.67 -11.09
C VAL A 188 16.12 -3.32 -9.95
N ARG A 189 16.07 -4.65 -9.87
CA ARG A 189 15.43 -5.35 -8.73
C ARG A 189 16.05 -4.97 -7.40
N ALA A 190 17.38 -4.96 -7.32
CA ALA A 190 18.09 -4.56 -6.10
C ALA A 190 17.81 -3.09 -5.73
N ALA A 191 17.85 -2.18 -6.70
CA ALA A 191 17.53 -0.77 -6.49
C ALA A 191 16.07 -0.56 -6.04
N TYR A 192 15.14 -1.35 -6.59
CA TYR A 192 13.73 -1.31 -6.25
C TYR A 192 13.47 -1.71 -4.79
N VAL A 193 14.08 -2.80 -4.33
CA VAL A 193 13.94 -3.24 -2.93
C VAL A 193 14.43 -2.14 -1.99
N GLU A 194 15.64 -1.60 -2.22
CA GLU A 194 16.18 -0.50 -1.42
C GLU A 194 15.31 0.77 -1.47
N HIS A 195 14.73 1.08 -2.62
CA HIS A 195 13.76 2.16 -2.77
C HIS A 195 12.54 1.96 -1.86
N LEU A 196 11.91 0.78 -1.85
CA LEU A 196 10.77 0.52 -0.97
C LEU A 196 11.10 0.69 0.52
N LEU A 197 12.33 0.35 0.92
CA LEU A 197 12.81 0.48 2.29
C LEU A 197 13.09 1.95 2.65
N ASP A 198 13.63 2.73 1.72
CA ASP A 198 13.77 4.20 1.85
C ASP A 198 12.39 4.85 2.01
N ARG A 199 11.42 4.48 1.15
CA ARG A 199 10.04 4.98 1.22
C ARG A 199 9.37 4.64 2.54
N ALA A 200 9.53 3.42 3.03
CA ALA A 200 9.02 3.03 4.34
C ALA A 200 9.65 3.83 5.48
N SER A 201 10.97 4.06 5.43
CA SER A 201 11.69 4.86 6.43
C SER A 201 11.24 6.31 6.43
N TYR A 202 11.06 6.92 5.25
CA TYR A 202 10.54 8.27 5.12
C TYR A 202 9.13 8.41 5.71
N TYR A 203 8.19 7.54 5.32
CA TYR A 203 6.81 7.64 5.78
C TYR A 203 6.63 7.30 7.26
N ASP A 204 7.42 6.38 7.81
CA ASP A 204 7.47 6.13 9.25
C ASP A 204 8.00 7.35 10.02
N GLY A 205 9.08 7.97 9.53
CA GLY A 205 9.60 9.22 10.09
C GLY A 205 8.57 10.34 10.06
N LEU A 206 7.91 10.55 8.92
CA LEU A 206 6.84 11.54 8.79
C LEU A 206 5.64 11.21 9.68
N ALA A 207 5.27 9.94 9.80
CA ALA A 207 4.20 9.50 10.69
C ALA A 207 4.53 9.78 12.16
N LYS A 208 5.76 9.51 12.60
CA LYS A 208 6.22 9.86 13.96
C LYS A 208 6.16 11.36 14.21
N GLN A 209 6.51 12.18 13.23
CA GLN A 209 6.42 13.64 13.34
C GLN A 209 4.97 14.13 13.43
N VAL A 210 4.05 13.56 12.64
CA VAL A 210 2.66 14.03 12.51
C VAL A 210 1.72 13.40 13.54
N LEU A 211 1.98 12.16 13.94
CA LEU A 211 1.11 11.36 14.82
C LEU A 211 1.73 11.11 16.21
N GLY A 212 3.02 11.40 16.39
CA GLY A 212 3.76 11.04 17.61
C GLY A 212 4.07 9.54 17.75
N ARG A 213 3.76 8.73 16.72
CA ARG A 213 3.94 7.27 16.73
C ARG A 213 4.09 6.70 15.32
N SER A 214 4.60 5.48 15.23
CA SER A 214 4.50 4.64 14.03
C SER A 214 3.10 3.97 13.99
N PRO A 215 2.29 4.15 12.94
CA PRO A 215 1.06 3.40 12.74
C PRO A 215 1.33 2.01 12.15
N SER A 216 0.30 1.17 12.15
CA SER A 216 0.31 -0.02 11.29
C SER A 216 0.22 0.40 9.84
N HIS A 217 1.38 0.47 9.18
CA HIS A 217 1.48 1.01 7.84
C HIS A 217 0.82 0.09 6.81
N VAL A 218 0.26 0.71 5.78
CA VAL A 218 -0.25 0.08 4.56
C VAL A 218 0.60 0.61 3.41
N MET A 219 1.26 -0.31 2.70
CA MET A 219 2.08 -0.01 1.52
C MET A 219 1.28 -0.25 0.23
N LEU A 220 1.36 0.74 -0.66
CA LEU A 220 0.90 0.64 -2.03
C LEU A 220 1.90 -0.15 -2.87
N LEU A 221 1.44 -1.23 -3.48
CA LEU A 221 2.10 -1.95 -4.57
C LEU A 221 1.06 -2.20 -5.68
N HIS A 222 1.50 -2.62 -6.86
CA HIS A 222 0.62 -3.07 -7.94
C HIS A 222 0.89 -4.54 -8.28
N THR A 223 -0.11 -5.27 -8.77
CA THR A 223 0.14 -6.59 -9.36
C THR A 223 0.89 -6.41 -10.68
N ASN A 224 2.22 -6.61 -10.67
CA ASN A 224 3.09 -6.36 -11.82
C ASN A 224 4.31 -7.29 -11.84
N GLU A 225 5.12 -7.20 -12.90
CA GLU A 225 6.26 -8.08 -13.15
C GLU A 225 7.35 -7.92 -12.07
N ILE A 226 7.71 -6.68 -11.70
CA ILE A 226 8.79 -6.46 -10.72
C ILE A 226 8.40 -6.95 -9.33
N ASN A 227 7.15 -6.77 -8.89
CA ASN A 227 6.67 -7.32 -7.62
C ASN A 227 6.65 -8.85 -7.65
N ALA A 228 6.20 -9.45 -8.75
CA ALA A 228 6.28 -10.90 -8.94
C ALA A 228 7.73 -11.43 -8.89
N ALA A 229 8.69 -10.64 -9.35
CA ALA A 229 10.10 -11.01 -9.33
C ALA A 229 10.79 -10.76 -7.98
N THR A 230 10.27 -9.89 -7.11
CA THR A 230 11.01 -9.42 -5.92
C THR A 230 10.33 -9.67 -4.59
N LEU A 231 9.07 -10.10 -4.56
CA LEU A 231 8.30 -10.18 -3.32
C LEU A 231 8.99 -10.95 -2.17
N PRO A 232 9.59 -12.16 -2.37
CA PRO A 232 10.28 -12.84 -1.28
C PRO A 232 11.49 -12.06 -0.75
N GLU A 233 12.28 -11.46 -1.65
CA GLU A 233 13.44 -10.62 -1.30
C GLU A 233 13.00 -9.36 -0.55
N LEU A 234 11.91 -8.74 -1.00
CA LEU A 234 11.30 -7.58 -0.37
C LEU A 234 10.91 -7.89 1.08
N VAL A 235 10.14 -8.95 1.31
CA VAL A 235 9.68 -9.32 2.66
C VAL A 235 10.85 -9.64 3.58
N ALA A 236 11.85 -10.39 3.08
CA ALA A 236 13.07 -10.67 3.83
C ALA A 236 13.84 -9.40 4.20
N ALA A 237 13.95 -8.43 3.27
CA ALA A 237 14.67 -7.19 3.50
C ALA A 237 13.96 -6.27 4.50
N PHE A 238 12.62 -6.25 4.51
CA PHE A 238 11.81 -5.55 5.54
C PHE A 238 11.99 -6.18 6.92
N ARG A 239 11.88 -7.51 7.03
CA ARG A 239 12.09 -8.24 8.29
C ARG A 239 13.50 -8.01 8.85
N LYS A 240 14.52 -8.01 7.97
CA LYS A 240 15.91 -7.70 8.35
C LYS A 240 16.05 -6.29 8.94
N ARG A 241 15.20 -5.33 8.53
CA ARG A 241 15.13 -3.97 9.10
C ARG A 241 14.17 -3.85 10.29
N GLY A 242 13.71 -4.96 10.85
CA GLY A 242 12.87 -4.97 12.06
C GLY A 242 11.38 -4.77 11.82
N TRP A 243 10.93 -4.76 10.56
CA TRP A 243 9.51 -4.64 10.24
C TRP A 243 8.78 -5.96 10.45
N THR A 244 7.59 -5.88 11.05
CA THR A 244 6.67 -7.02 11.21
C THR A 244 5.51 -6.88 10.23
N PHE A 245 5.17 -7.97 9.55
CA PHE A 245 4.04 -7.98 8.64
C PHE A 245 2.74 -8.29 9.39
N VAL A 246 1.69 -7.53 9.13
CA VAL A 246 0.35 -7.70 9.69
C VAL A 246 -0.67 -7.78 8.56
N SER A 247 -1.82 -8.41 8.82
CA SER A 247 -2.89 -8.50 7.82
C SER A 247 -3.51 -7.12 7.54
N PRO A 248 -4.14 -6.92 6.36
CA PRO A 248 -4.86 -5.69 6.05
C PRO A 248 -5.96 -5.39 7.06
N ALA A 249 -6.67 -6.40 7.57
CA ALA A 249 -7.69 -6.23 8.59
C ALA A 249 -7.12 -5.62 9.88
N THR A 250 -5.93 -6.07 10.31
CA THR A 250 -5.23 -5.49 11.46
C THR A 250 -4.76 -4.07 11.16
N ALA A 251 -4.11 -3.84 10.00
CA ALA A 251 -3.57 -2.53 9.66
C ALA A 251 -4.66 -1.45 9.55
N PHE A 252 -5.77 -1.74 8.84
CA PHE A 252 -6.88 -0.81 8.67
C PHE A 252 -7.73 -0.57 9.94
N ASN A 253 -7.43 -1.24 11.05
CA ASN A 253 -7.97 -0.92 12.38
C ASN A 253 -7.13 0.14 13.12
N ASP A 254 -5.95 0.51 12.61
CA ASP A 254 -5.20 1.63 13.18
C ASP A 254 -6.01 2.95 13.05
N PRO A 255 -6.11 3.77 14.11
CA PRO A 255 -6.89 5.02 14.10
C PRO A 255 -6.54 6.00 12.99
N VAL A 256 -5.33 5.93 12.40
CA VAL A 256 -4.95 6.80 11.28
C VAL A 256 -5.89 6.60 10.07
N TYR A 257 -6.41 5.39 9.86
CA TYR A 257 -7.29 5.07 8.72
C TYR A 257 -8.75 5.48 8.93
N ALA A 258 -9.12 5.91 10.14
CA ALA A 258 -10.41 6.57 10.39
C ALA A 258 -10.36 8.08 10.09
N SER A 259 -9.17 8.63 9.85
CA SER A 259 -8.99 10.05 9.56
C SER A 259 -9.52 10.42 8.18
N GLN A 260 -10.18 11.58 8.09
CA GLN A 260 -10.66 12.16 6.83
C GLN A 260 -10.13 13.60 6.67
N PRO A 261 -8.86 13.80 6.28
CA PRO A 261 -8.31 15.14 6.11
C PRO A 261 -9.15 15.98 5.14
N SER A 262 -9.27 17.28 5.44
CA SER A 262 -10.01 18.26 4.64
C SER A 262 -9.14 18.92 3.56
N THR A 263 -7.94 18.39 3.29
CA THR A 263 -7.02 18.90 2.27
C THR A 263 -7.63 18.82 0.87
N LEU A 264 -7.29 19.79 0.03
CA LEU A 264 -7.60 19.78 -1.40
C LEU A 264 -6.33 19.97 -2.26
N PRO A 265 -6.24 19.31 -3.43
CA PRO A 265 -7.01 18.10 -3.77
C PRO A 265 -6.83 17.02 -2.69
N ALA A 266 -7.87 16.21 -2.47
CA ALA A 266 -7.89 15.16 -1.46
C ALA A 266 -7.27 13.88 -2.01
N GLY A 267 -6.55 13.13 -1.17
CA GLY A 267 -5.83 11.95 -1.60
C GLY A 267 -4.41 11.83 -1.07
N GLU A 268 -3.57 11.14 -1.84
CA GLU A 268 -2.19 10.75 -1.50
C GLU A 268 -2.12 9.74 -0.33
N SER A 269 -0.90 9.49 0.17
CA SER A 269 -0.71 8.84 1.47
C SER A 269 -1.46 9.60 2.57
N ILE A 270 -2.16 8.88 3.46
CA ILE A 270 -2.85 9.46 4.60
C ILE A 270 -1.90 10.22 5.54
N ILE A 271 -0.64 9.77 5.62
CA ILE A 271 0.41 10.43 6.40
C ILE A 271 0.79 11.76 5.75
N TRP A 272 1.00 11.75 4.43
CA TRP A 272 1.28 12.96 3.67
C TRP A 272 0.12 13.98 3.75
N ALA A 273 -1.12 13.51 3.57
CA ALA A 273 -2.31 14.36 3.64
C ALA A 273 -2.45 15.02 5.02
N ARG A 274 -2.18 14.27 6.10
CA ARG A 274 -2.16 14.83 7.47
C ARG A 274 -0.98 15.77 7.71
N ALA A 275 0.19 15.47 7.17
CA ALA A 275 1.35 16.37 7.23
C ALA A 275 1.03 17.72 6.58
N LYS A 276 0.44 17.69 5.37
CA LYS A 276 -0.03 18.89 4.67
C LYS A 276 -1.08 19.64 5.46
N ALA A 277 -2.08 18.94 6.01
CA ALA A 277 -3.11 19.54 6.87
C ALA A 277 -2.52 20.20 8.13
N SER A 278 -1.40 19.69 8.63
CA SER A 278 -0.71 20.18 9.83
C SER A 278 0.34 21.26 9.51
N GLY A 279 0.46 21.69 8.25
CA GLY A 279 1.40 22.73 7.84
C GLY A 279 2.88 22.31 7.82
N ILE A 280 3.17 21.01 7.75
CA ILE A 280 4.56 20.52 7.62
C ILE A 280 5.13 21.00 6.28
N ALA A 281 6.27 21.69 6.33
CA ALA A 281 6.99 22.17 5.15
C ALA A 281 7.85 21.07 4.50
N GLY A 282 8.30 21.30 3.26
CA GLY A 282 9.23 20.39 2.56
C GLY A 282 8.61 19.09 2.03
N LEU A 283 7.28 19.00 2.02
CA LEU A 283 6.58 17.88 1.40
C LEU A 283 6.72 17.93 -0.12
N ARG A 284 6.97 16.76 -0.72
CA ARG A 284 6.97 16.56 -2.18
C ARG A 284 5.55 16.72 -2.74
N TYR A 285 5.43 17.29 -3.94
CA TYR A 285 4.18 17.26 -4.71
C TYR A 285 4.47 17.18 -6.23
N PRO A 286 3.87 16.24 -6.99
CA PRO A 286 3.06 15.09 -6.52
C PRO A 286 3.77 14.30 -5.41
N ALA A 287 3.02 13.64 -4.52
CA ALA A 287 3.62 13.09 -3.29
C ALA A 287 4.76 12.13 -3.63
N GLU A 288 4.50 11.18 -4.54
CA GLU A 288 5.50 10.33 -5.17
C GLU A 288 5.24 10.25 -6.69
N ASP A 289 6.31 10.28 -7.49
CA ASP A 289 6.29 10.17 -8.95
C ASP A 289 7.71 9.87 -9.46
N SER A 290 7.80 9.43 -10.70
CA SER A 290 9.01 9.23 -11.51
C SER A 290 10.01 10.38 -11.44
N VAL A 291 9.58 11.63 -11.29
CA VAL A 291 10.46 12.81 -11.20
C VAL A 291 11.46 12.72 -10.03
N TYR A 292 11.14 11.96 -8.97
CA TYR A 292 12.04 11.74 -7.83
C TYR A 292 12.91 10.50 -7.98
N GLU A 293 12.51 9.55 -8.81
CA GLU A 293 13.16 8.25 -8.95
C GLU A 293 14.09 8.17 -10.17
N GLU A 294 13.70 8.85 -11.26
CA GLU A 294 14.48 8.91 -12.50
C GLU A 294 15.91 9.39 -12.28
N PRO A 295 16.19 10.49 -11.54
CA PRO A 295 17.55 10.99 -11.38
C PRO A 295 18.47 9.96 -10.69
N LYS A 296 17.94 9.22 -9.70
CA LYS A 296 18.69 8.18 -8.98
C LYS A 296 19.06 7.04 -9.92
N LEU A 297 18.09 6.55 -10.71
CA LEU A 297 18.30 5.44 -11.65
C LEU A 297 19.18 5.84 -12.83
N ARG A 298 19.08 7.09 -13.30
CA ARG A 298 19.97 7.66 -14.33
C ARG A 298 21.42 7.69 -13.86
N ALA A 299 21.66 8.15 -12.63
CA ALA A 299 23.01 8.27 -12.07
C ALA A 299 23.76 6.94 -11.98
N VAL A 300 23.04 5.82 -11.85
CA VAL A 300 23.62 4.47 -11.81
C VAL A 300 23.50 3.71 -13.15
N GLY A 301 23.08 4.38 -14.23
CA GLY A 301 23.00 3.81 -15.57
C GLY A 301 21.95 2.72 -15.76
N LEU A 302 20.83 2.81 -15.03
CA LEU A 302 19.75 1.83 -15.06
C LEU A 302 18.55 2.22 -15.92
N LEU A 303 18.51 3.43 -16.47
CA LEU A 303 17.48 3.76 -17.46
C LEU A 303 17.73 2.98 -18.76
N PRO A 304 16.66 2.53 -19.45
CA PRO A 304 16.75 1.84 -20.75
C PRO A 304 17.40 2.70 -21.84
#